data_AF-A0A9E4WX71-F1
#
_entry.id   AF-A0A9E4WX71-F1
#
_cell.length_a   1.000
_cell.length_b   1.000
_cell.length_c   1.000
_cell.angle_alpha   90.00
_cell.angle_beta   90.00
_cell.angle_gamma   90.00
#
_symmetry.space_group_name_H-M   'P 1'
#
loop_
_entity.id
_entity.type
_entity.pdbx_description
1 polymer ?
#
loop_
_entity_poly.entity_id
_entity_poly.type
_entity_poly.pdbx_seq_one_letter_code
_entity_poly.pdbx_strand_id
1 'polypeptide(L)'
;MSSSKSSRKRTGKGSSDSAAISFDLLSNLTYMAALATGSPSRDLILERAITQDFKTCVYFRRVYLLAKRMGFDYVRAFRLVANKVGADTVKNHLLRFAGAITAGVSEADFLAQEARVEREQYISGYHRSLETLAKWGDAYAALLVSISLVVVVSMISTMLSDMGRSFVVLMTLSVCFVSAFGVYIIFRTAPTETLNYRNRQGPKALRWAKRSFFMLVPASVLIGVFLAFNYGFPWFLIAVGLAFAPPGLLAWLDSARVNKVDQEVAPFIRSLGNVTAALGTTLSGSLAKIDRRSLGTLEPYIRRLQVRLKSKISPEKSWDAFRDEVGSQLMNRTTRMFVDGVALGGPPDRVGAIASEYAMDSAMMRARRVVSAAPFAFLTIPLHFAMTGLMVFVLEIMKAFNVRIGLAVLDLESNSGGAGIGAAATLPVFQQQDLGLLSNMTTVALMSMTIGNALTPKFALGGHPLNTALFGAITFLMTAFNMLIIPSIAGGVLLPE
;
A
#
# COMPACT_ATOMS: atom_id res chain seq x y z
N MET A 1 -49.39 -4.93 0.27
CA MET A 1 -48.29 -5.89 0.54
C MET A 1 -47.13 -5.59 -0.39
N SER A 2 -46.07 -4.94 0.09
CA SER A 2 -44.88 -4.61 -0.70
C SER A 2 -43.66 -5.22 -0.01
N SER A 3 -43.06 -6.21 -0.66
CA SER A 3 -41.94 -7.00 -0.19
C SER A 3 -40.64 -6.21 -0.35
N SER A 4 -40.05 -5.77 0.76
CA SER A 4 -38.70 -5.20 0.80
C SER A 4 -37.66 -6.30 0.52
N LYS A 5 -37.10 -6.33 -0.69
CA LYS A 5 -35.95 -7.16 -1.03
C LYS A 5 -34.69 -6.64 -0.30
N SER A 6 -34.43 -7.21 0.87
CA SER A 6 -33.15 -7.12 1.57
C SER A 6 -32.04 -7.71 0.70
N SER A 7 -31.15 -6.84 0.22
CA SER A 7 -29.94 -7.21 -0.52
C SER A 7 -29.00 -8.03 0.37
N ARG A 8 -28.97 -9.35 0.16
CA ARG A 8 -27.97 -10.26 0.75
C ARG A 8 -26.59 -9.91 0.19
N LYS A 9 -25.78 -9.21 1.00
CA LYS A 9 -24.36 -8.94 0.75
C LYS A 9 -23.65 -10.28 0.47
N ARG A 10 -23.16 -10.47 -0.76
CA ARG A 10 -22.47 -11.67 -1.22
C ARG A 10 -21.19 -11.85 -0.40
N THR A 11 -21.13 -12.87 0.45
CA THR A 11 -19.94 -13.21 1.25
C THR A 11 -18.81 -13.60 0.30
N GLY A 12 -17.71 -12.85 0.29
CA GLY A 12 -16.53 -13.14 -0.51
C GLY A 12 -16.01 -14.55 -0.19
N LYS A 13 -15.99 -15.42 -1.20
CA LYS A 13 -15.28 -16.69 -1.14
C LYS A 13 -13.79 -16.37 -1.28
N GLY A 14 -13.03 -16.44 -0.19
CA GLY A 14 -11.57 -16.50 -0.28
C GLY A 14 -11.20 -17.89 -0.79
N SER A 15 -10.93 -18.02 -2.09
CA SER A 15 -10.68 -19.32 -2.74
C SER A 15 -9.20 -19.69 -2.86
N SER A 16 -8.29 -18.94 -2.23
CA SER A 16 -6.87 -19.26 -2.19
C SER A 16 -6.22 -18.67 -0.94
N ASP A 17 -5.12 -19.27 -0.48
CA ASP A 17 -4.25 -18.68 0.54
C ASP A 17 -3.79 -17.32 0.04
N SER A 18 -4.13 -16.26 0.78
CA SER A 18 -3.69 -14.90 0.48
C SER A 18 -3.05 -14.33 1.72
N ALA A 19 -2.02 -13.50 1.57
CA ALA A 19 -1.31 -12.88 2.70
C ALA A 19 -2.27 -12.19 3.68
N ALA A 20 -3.34 -11.57 3.17
CA ALA A 20 -4.38 -10.96 4.00
C ALA A 20 -5.19 -11.98 4.83
N ILE A 21 -5.45 -13.17 4.29
CA ILE A 21 -6.11 -14.26 5.05
C ILE A 21 -5.16 -14.81 6.11
N SER A 22 -3.87 -14.98 5.80
CA SER A 22 -2.87 -15.46 6.75
C SER A 22 -2.66 -14.50 7.94
N PHE A 23 -2.57 -13.19 7.69
CA PHE A 23 -2.44 -12.21 8.79
C PHE A 23 -3.69 -12.15 9.68
N ASP A 24 -4.87 -12.23 9.05
CA ASP A 24 -6.15 -12.29 9.77
C ASP A 24 -6.34 -13.62 10.51
N LEU A 25 -5.76 -14.72 10.01
CA LEU A 25 -5.72 -16.02 10.69
C LEU A 25 -4.85 -15.93 11.95
N LEU A 26 -3.61 -15.46 11.81
CA LEU A 26 -2.71 -15.18 12.92
C LEU A 26 -3.41 -14.33 14.00
N SER A 27 -3.98 -13.20 13.59
CA SER A 27 -4.67 -12.27 14.52
C SER A 27 -5.84 -12.93 15.25
N ASN A 28 -6.61 -13.78 14.56
CA ASN A 28 -7.75 -14.45 15.15
C ASN A 28 -7.34 -15.58 16.10
N LEU A 29 -6.29 -16.36 15.76
CA LEU A 29 -5.74 -17.39 16.63
C LEU A 29 -5.13 -16.80 17.88
N THR A 30 -4.33 -15.73 17.76
CA THR A 30 -3.78 -15.02 18.92
C THR A 30 -4.89 -14.43 19.80
N TYR A 31 -5.97 -13.92 19.19
CA TYR A 31 -7.14 -13.45 19.94
C TYR A 31 -7.80 -14.59 20.71
N MET A 32 -8.08 -15.71 20.07
CA MET A 32 -8.65 -16.89 20.75
C MET A 32 -7.72 -17.43 21.84
N ALA A 33 -6.40 -17.47 21.61
CA ALA A 33 -5.41 -17.88 22.60
C ALA A 33 -5.42 -16.94 23.83
N ALA A 34 -5.50 -15.62 23.61
CA ALA A 34 -5.61 -14.64 24.69
C ALA A 34 -6.90 -14.84 25.51
N LEU A 35 -8.04 -15.10 24.86
CA LEU A 35 -9.29 -15.39 25.55
C LEU A 35 -9.24 -16.72 26.33
N ALA A 36 -8.61 -17.75 25.74
CA ALA A 36 -8.56 -19.09 26.32
C ALA A 36 -7.78 -19.14 27.64
N THR A 37 -6.92 -18.15 27.93
CA THR A 37 -6.22 -18.04 29.22
C THR A 37 -7.16 -17.90 30.43
N GLY A 38 -8.38 -17.39 30.23
CA GLY A 38 -9.41 -17.32 31.28
C GLY A 38 -10.26 -18.58 31.42
N SER A 39 -9.91 -19.65 30.70
CA SER A 39 -10.70 -20.89 30.59
C SER A 39 -12.21 -20.70 30.31
N PRO A 40 -12.62 -19.79 29.41
CA PRO A 40 -14.03 -19.66 29.02
C PRO A 40 -14.50 -20.91 28.24
N SER A 41 -15.82 -21.08 28.16
CA SER A 41 -16.39 -22.14 27.33
C SER A 41 -16.04 -21.95 25.84
N ARG A 42 -15.88 -23.06 25.11
CA ARG A 42 -15.63 -23.06 23.65
C ARG A 42 -16.61 -22.18 22.88
N ASP A 43 -17.89 -22.24 23.24
CA ASP A 43 -18.96 -21.44 22.67
C ASP A 43 -18.63 -19.94 22.76
N LEU A 44 -18.18 -19.49 23.94
CA LEU A 44 -17.88 -18.10 24.21
C LEU A 44 -16.62 -17.62 23.47
N ILE A 45 -15.59 -18.47 23.38
CA ILE A 45 -14.38 -18.18 22.57
C ILE A 45 -14.79 -17.94 21.11
N LEU A 46 -15.58 -18.86 20.54
CA LEU A 46 -16.02 -18.76 19.16
C LEU A 46 -16.96 -17.56 18.94
N GLU A 47 -17.89 -17.32 19.85
CA GLU A 47 -18.80 -16.17 19.79
C GLU A 47 -18.03 -14.85 19.74
N ARG A 48 -17.05 -14.69 20.64
CA ARG A 48 -16.19 -13.49 20.68
C ARG A 48 -15.31 -13.38 19.44
N ALA A 49 -14.73 -14.49 18.97
CA ALA A 49 -13.92 -14.52 17.75
C ALA A 49 -14.71 -14.06 16.51
N ILE A 50 -16.02 -14.32 16.45
CA ILE A 50 -16.89 -13.92 15.33
C ILE A 50 -17.19 -12.42 15.33
N THR A 51 -17.13 -11.76 16.49
CA THR A 51 -17.36 -10.30 16.59
C THR A 51 -16.19 -9.47 16.05
N GLN A 52 -15.05 -10.11 15.78
CA GLN A 52 -13.90 -9.46 15.17
C GLN A 52 -14.14 -9.21 13.68
N ASP A 53 -13.55 -8.12 13.16
CA ASP A 53 -13.67 -7.75 11.74
C ASP A 53 -12.52 -8.37 10.93
N PHE A 54 -12.36 -9.69 11.02
CA PHE A 54 -11.36 -10.46 10.25
C PHE A 54 -12.01 -11.24 9.12
N LYS A 55 -11.29 -11.44 8.02
CA LYS A 55 -11.77 -12.27 6.90
C LYS A 55 -11.99 -13.73 7.32
N THR A 56 -11.22 -14.21 8.30
CA THR A 56 -11.31 -15.59 8.82
C THR A 56 -12.53 -15.83 9.69
N CYS A 57 -13.17 -14.78 10.24
CA CYS A 57 -14.36 -14.89 11.08
C CYS A 57 -15.53 -15.57 10.36
N VAL A 58 -15.60 -15.51 9.03
CA VAL A 58 -16.64 -16.19 8.25
C VAL A 58 -16.60 -17.71 8.45
N TYR A 59 -15.40 -18.29 8.58
CA TYR A 59 -15.23 -19.73 8.78
C TYR A 59 -15.64 -20.13 10.20
N PHE A 60 -15.13 -19.42 11.22
CA PHE A 60 -15.52 -19.65 12.61
C PHE A 60 -17.01 -19.40 12.86
N ARG A 61 -17.62 -18.42 12.19
CA ARG A 61 -19.07 -18.19 12.22
C ARG A 61 -19.86 -19.38 11.69
N ARG A 62 -19.40 -20.02 10.61
CA ARG A 62 -20.05 -21.24 10.11
C ARG A 62 -19.95 -22.36 11.12
N VAL A 63 -18.79 -22.56 11.75
CA VAL A 63 -18.61 -23.58 12.80
C VAL A 63 -19.55 -23.32 13.97
N TYR A 64 -19.57 -22.09 14.50
CA TYR A 64 -20.44 -21.71 15.61
C TYR A 64 -21.94 -21.89 15.30
N LEU A 65 -22.38 -21.53 14.10
CA LEU A 65 -23.78 -21.73 13.70
C LEU A 65 -24.15 -23.21 13.57
N LEU A 66 -23.27 -24.05 13.04
CA LEU A 66 -23.49 -25.49 12.94
C LEU A 66 -23.57 -26.14 14.32
N ALA A 67 -22.65 -25.78 15.22
CA ALA A 67 -22.64 -26.34 16.57
C ALA A 67 -23.82 -25.83 17.40
N LYS A 68 -23.97 -24.51 17.53
CA LYS A 68 -24.92 -23.91 18.48
C LYS A 68 -26.36 -23.91 18.00
N ARG A 69 -26.61 -23.68 16.69
CA ARG A 69 -27.98 -23.58 16.16
C ARG A 69 -28.50 -24.86 15.53
N MET A 70 -27.62 -25.71 15.01
CA MET A 70 -28.02 -26.96 14.34
C MET A 70 -27.73 -28.20 15.18
N GLY A 71 -27.13 -28.06 16.36
CA GLY A 71 -26.88 -29.17 17.30
C GLY A 71 -25.80 -30.15 16.83
N PHE A 72 -24.94 -29.75 15.88
CA PHE A 72 -23.83 -30.60 15.47
C PHE A 72 -22.74 -30.63 16.55
N ASP A 73 -22.08 -31.78 16.71
CA ASP A 73 -20.86 -31.83 17.49
C ASP A 73 -19.77 -30.92 16.90
N TYR A 74 -18.95 -30.30 17.77
CA TYR A 74 -17.90 -29.36 17.36
C TYR A 74 -16.90 -30.00 16.40
N VAL A 75 -16.47 -31.25 16.63
CA VAL A 75 -15.53 -31.96 15.74
C VAL A 75 -16.12 -32.09 14.35
N ARG A 76 -17.40 -32.49 14.27
CA ARG A 76 -18.11 -32.63 12.99
C ARG A 76 -18.30 -31.28 12.30
N ALA A 77 -18.63 -30.23 13.05
CA ALA A 77 -18.77 -28.88 12.53
C ALA A 77 -17.46 -28.34 11.95
N PHE A 78 -16.33 -28.50 12.66
CA PHE A 78 -15.01 -28.09 12.17
C PHE A 78 -14.62 -28.83 10.89
N ARG A 79 -14.77 -30.18 10.85
CA ARG A 79 -14.48 -30.98 9.64
C ARG A 79 -15.35 -30.59 8.45
N LEU A 80 -16.65 -30.35 8.66
CA LEU A 80 -17.57 -29.97 7.59
C LEU A 80 -17.25 -28.59 7.01
N VAL A 81 -16.86 -27.63 7.85
CA VAL A 81 -16.42 -26.31 7.37
C VAL A 81 -15.08 -26.42 6.66
N ALA A 82 -14.12 -27.18 7.20
CA ALA A 82 -12.80 -27.40 6.60
C ALA A 82 -12.91 -27.94 5.17
N ASN A 83 -13.78 -28.92 4.93
CA ASN A 83 -14.01 -29.48 3.59
C ASN A 83 -14.62 -28.49 2.58
N LYS A 84 -15.19 -27.37 3.06
CA LYS A 84 -15.79 -26.31 2.23
C LYS A 84 -14.89 -25.07 2.12
N VAL A 85 -13.72 -25.07 2.76
CA VAL A 85 -12.76 -23.96 2.71
C VAL A 85 -11.81 -24.18 1.53
N GLY A 86 -11.59 -23.15 0.72
CA GLY A 86 -10.66 -23.19 -0.42
C GLY A 86 -9.23 -22.75 -0.09
N ALA A 87 -9.00 -22.21 1.11
CA ALA A 87 -7.68 -21.86 1.63
C ALA A 87 -7.11 -23.02 2.46
N ASP A 88 -5.99 -23.61 2.03
CA ASP A 88 -5.43 -24.81 2.64
C ASP A 88 -4.91 -24.56 4.05
N THR A 89 -4.33 -23.38 4.31
CA THR A 89 -3.89 -22.96 5.65
C THR A 89 -5.02 -23.02 6.69
N VAL A 90 -6.15 -22.39 6.37
CA VAL A 90 -7.35 -22.34 7.22
C VAL A 90 -7.98 -23.73 7.34
N LYS A 91 -8.07 -24.48 6.24
CA LYS A 91 -8.58 -25.87 6.26
C LYS A 91 -7.78 -26.74 7.22
N ASN A 92 -6.45 -26.72 7.12
CA ASN A 92 -5.57 -27.51 7.97
C ASN A 92 -5.71 -27.13 9.44
N HIS A 93 -5.81 -25.84 9.76
CA HIS A 93 -6.07 -25.37 11.12
C HIS A 93 -7.41 -25.89 11.67
N LEU A 94 -8.50 -25.79 10.91
CA LEU A 94 -9.81 -26.30 11.34
C LEU A 94 -9.79 -27.82 11.57
N LEU A 95 -9.06 -28.57 10.75
CA LEU A 95 -8.87 -30.02 10.94
C LEU A 95 -8.03 -30.33 12.18
N ARG A 96 -6.94 -29.58 12.44
CA ARG A 96 -6.14 -29.71 13.67
C ARG A 96 -6.96 -29.38 14.91
N PHE A 97 -7.81 -28.35 14.84
CA PHE A 97 -8.75 -28.00 15.92
C PHE A 97 -9.72 -29.16 16.21
N ALA A 98 -10.31 -29.75 15.17
CA ALA A 98 -11.18 -30.91 15.31
C ALA A 98 -10.45 -32.12 15.93
N GLY A 99 -9.20 -32.34 15.52
CA GLY A 99 -8.32 -33.37 16.07
C GLY A 99 -8.02 -33.16 17.55
N ALA A 100 -7.67 -31.93 17.95
CA ALA A 100 -7.40 -31.56 19.34
C ALA A 100 -8.61 -31.79 20.26
N ILE A 101 -9.81 -31.41 19.80
CA ILE A 101 -11.05 -31.69 20.54
C ILE A 101 -11.28 -33.20 20.68
N THR A 102 -11.05 -33.98 19.61
CA THR A 102 -11.23 -35.44 19.64
C THR A 102 -10.26 -36.11 20.62
N ALA A 103 -9.03 -35.59 20.70
CA ALA A 103 -7.98 -36.10 21.58
C ALA A 103 -8.12 -35.61 23.04
N GLY A 104 -9.11 -34.77 23.36
CA GLY A 104 -9.32 -34.25 24.72
C GLY A 104 -8.25 -33.26 25.18
N VAL A 105 -7.53 -32.62 24.24
CA VAL A 105 -6.52 -31.61 24.57
C VAL A 105 -7.21 -30.33 25.06
N SER A 106 -6.65 -29.71 26.10
CA SER A 106 -7.05 -28.39 26.60
C SER A 106 -7.09 -27.36 25.47
N GLU A 107 -8.21 -26.66 25.31
CA GLU A 107 -8.35 -25.67 24.24
C GLU A 107 -7.37 -24.50 24.40
N ALA A 108 -7.04 -24.14 25.64
CA ALA A 108 -6.07 -23.09 25.92
C ALA A 108 -4.66 -23.48 25.45
N ASP A 109 -4.22 -24.70 25.74
CA ASP A 109 -2.89 -25.18 25.36
C ASP A 109 -2.79 -25.37 23.85
N PHE A 110 -3.84 -25.92 23.23
CA PHE A 110 -3.92 -26.05 21.79
C PHE A 110 -3.88 -24.69 21.09
N LEU A 111 -4.72 -23.74 21.50
CA LEU A 111 -4.77 -22.41 20.89
C LEU A 111 -3.47 -21.62 21.08
N ALA A 112 -2.85 -21.72 22.25
CA ALA A 112 -1.56 -21.08 22.52
C ALA A 112 -0.46 -21.63 21.61
N GLN A 113 -0.38 -22.94 21.45
CA GLN A 113 0.60 -23.58 20.57
C GLN A 113 0.31 -23.28 19.10
N GLU A 114 -0.94 -23.37 18.65
CA GLU A 114 -1.33 -23.10 17.27
C GLU A 114 -1.06 -21.64 16.88
N ALA A 115 -1.38 -20.69 17.77
CA ALA A 115 -1.08 -19.27 17.57
C ALA A 115 0.43 -19.02 17.48
N ARG A 116 1.25 -19.71 18.29
CA ARG A 116 2.71 -19.60 18.26
C ARG A 116 3.30 -20.14 16.95
N VAL A 117 2.85 -21.31 16.51
CA VAL A 117 3.32 -21.92 15.25
C VAL A 117 2.91 -21.07 14.05
N GLU A 118 1.67 -20.60 13.99
CA GLU A 118 1.21 -19.73 12.90
C GLU A 118 1.97 -18.40 12.89
N ARG A 119 2.28 -17.84 14.07
CA ARG A 119 3.09 -16.63 14.20
C ARG A 119 4.48 -16.81 13.60
N GLU A 120 5.20 -17.88 13.96
CA GLU A 120 6.54 -18.15 13.45
C GLU A 120 6.52 -18.34 11.92
N GLN A 121 5.55 -19.09 11.41
CA GLN A 121 5.36 -19.29 9.97
C GLN A 121 5.06 -17.98 9.23
N TYR A 122 4.17 -17.15 9.78
CA TYR A 122 3.81 -15.86 9.20
C TYR A 122 5.01 -14.90 9.17
N ILE A 123 5.76 -14.77 10.28
CA ILE A 123 6.94 -13.90 10.37
C ILE A 123 7.99 -14.33 9.34
N SER A 124 8.27 -15.64 9.25
CA SER A 124 9.21 -16.19 8.27
C SER A 124 8.77 -15.92 6.82
N GLY A 125 7.50 -16.18 6.49
CA GLY A 125 6.92 -15.89 5.18
C GLY A 125 6.94 -14.40 4.83
N TYR A 126 6.73 -13.54 5.83
CA TYR A 126 6.81 -12.09 5.68
C TYR A 126 8.24 -11.64 5.35
N HIS A 127 9.26 -12.17 6.04
CA HIS A 127 10.67 -11.87 5.73
C HIS A 127 11.04 -12.27 4.30
N ARG A 128 10.65 -13.47 3.86
CA ARG A 128 10.87 -13.91 2.48
C ARG A 128 10.19 -12.99 1.46
N SER A 129 8.99 -12.51 1.78
CA SER A 129 8.26 -11.56 0.94
C SER A 129 8.97 -10.21 0.85
N LEU A 130 9.56 -9.71 1.95
CA LEU A 130 10.36 -8.49 1.95
C LEU A 130 11.64 -8.62 1.11
N GLU A 131 12.34 -9.76 1.21
CA GLU A 131 13.53 -10.01 0.40
C GLU A 131 13.17 -10.08 -1.09
N THR A 132 12.06 -10.75 -1.41
CA THR A 132 11.53 -10.83 -2.77
C THR A 132 11.15 -9.44 -3.29
N LEU A 133 10.49 -8.62 -2.47
CA LEU A 133 10.12 -7.25 -2.79
C LEU A 133 11.35 -6.37 -3.09
N ALA A 134 12.43 -6.50 -2.31
CA ALA A 134 13.66 -5.76 -2.55
C ALA A 134 14.29 -6.13 -3.90
N LYS A 135 14.44 -7.43 -4.18
CA LYS A 135 14.98 -7.93 -5.46
C LYS A 135 14.16 -7.45 -6.68
N TRP A 136 12.84 -7.46 -6.56
CA TRP A 136 11.97 -6.94 -7.63
C TRP A 136 12.00 -5.42 -7.76
N GLY A 137 12.22 -4.70 -6.66
CA GLY A 137 12.47 -3.26 -6.69
C GLY A 137 13.73 -2.93 -7.50
N ASP A 138 14.84 -3.62 -7.21
CA ASP A 138 16.10 -3.45 -7.95
C ASP A 138 15.94 -3.83 -9.43
N ALA A 139 15.26 -4.95 -9.71
CA ALA A 139 14.97 -5.38 -11.08
C ALA A 139 14.08 -4.37 -11.83
N TYR A 140 13.06 -3.79 -11.19
CA TYR A 140 12.22 -2.77 -11.80
C TYR A 140 13.02 -1.52 -12.17
N ALA A 141 13.86 -1.04 -11.25
CA ALA A 141 14.73 0.12 -11.51
C ALA A 141 15.66 -0.16 -12.71
N ALA A 142 16.30 -1.33 -12.76
CA ALA A 142 17.15 -1.73 -13.88
C ALA A 142 16.38 -1.84 -15.21
N LEU A 143 15.19 -2.44 -15.19
CA LEU A 143 14.33 -2.57 -16.38
C LEU A 143 13.89 -1.21 -16.92
N LEU A 144 13.56 -0.25 -16.05
CA LEU A 144 13.20 1.11 -16.46
C LEU A 144 14.37 1.85 -17.13
N VAL A 145 15.58 1.72 -16.58
CA VAL A 145 16.78 2.32 -17.19
C VAL A 145 17.04 1.70 -18.55
N SER A 146 17.02 0.36 -18.62
CA SER A 146 17.27 -0.38 -19.85
C SER A 146 16.27 -0.01 -20.95
N ILE A 147 14.96 0.00 -20.64
CA ILE A 147 13.95 0.36 -21.65
C ILE A 147 14.06 1.83 -22.07
N SER A 148 14.40 2.73 -21.15
CA SER A 148 14.63 4.14 -21.48
C SER A 148 15.79 4.29 -22.45
N LEU A 149 16.91 3.58 -22.23
CA LEU A 149 18.06 3.60 -23.13
C LEU A 149 17.73 2.99 -24.50
N VAL A 150 16.97 1.88 -24.53
CA VAL A 150 16.51 1.29 -25.79
C VAL A 150 15.64 2.26 -26.58
N VAL A 151 14.74 3.00 -25.93
CA VAL A 151 13.92 4.01 -26.60
C VAL A 151 14.78 5.14 -27.15
N VAL A 152 15.77 5.61 -26.40
CA VAL A 152 16.70 6.64 -26.87
C VAL A 152 17.46 6.19 -28.12
N VAL A 153 18.03 4.98 -28.09
CA VAL A 153 18.73 4.41 -29.25
C VAL A 153 17.78 4.23 -30.43
N SER A 154 16.56 3.76 -30.18
CA SER A 154 15.53 3.60 -31.19
C SER A 154 15.13 4.94 -31.82
N MET A 155 14.93 6.00 -31.03
CA MET A 155 14.61 7.33 -31.54
C MET A 155 15.73 7.84 -32.45
N ILE A 156 16.99 7.71 -32.05
CA ILE A 156 18.13 8.11 -32.90
C ILE A 156 18.18 7.25 -34.17
N SER A 157 17.96 5.94 -34.08
CA SER A 157 17.92 5.03 -35.24
C SER A 157 16.82 5.40 -36.23
N THR A 158 15.67 5.88 -35.73
CA THR A 158 14.61 6.36 -36.61
C THR A 158 15.05 7.55 -37.44
N MET A 159 16.03 8.37 -37.02
CA MET A 159 16.58 9.44 -37.87
C MET A 159 17.43 8.93 -39.01
N LEU A 160 18.24 7.89 -38.75
CA LEU A 160 19.23 7.40 -39.70
C LEU A 160 18.62 6.49 -40.78
N SER A 161 17.46 5.90 -40.48
CA SER A 161 16.83 4.89 -41.32
C SER A 161 15.32 5.13 -41.41
N ASP A 162 14.70 4.73 -42.52
CA ASP A 162 13.25 4.82 -42.73
C ASP A 162 12.55 3.73 -41.89
N MET A 163 12.55 3.95 -40.57
CA MET A 163 11.84 3.12 -39.62
C MET A 163 10.39 3.58 -39.60
N GLY A 164 9.51 2.74 -40.14
CA GLY A 164 8.09 3.05 -40.20
C GLY A 164 7.47 3.36 -38.84
N ARG A 165 6.35 4.08 -38.86
CA ARG A 165 5.50 4.45 -37.72
C ARG A 165 5.23 3.31 -36.73
N SER A 166 5.16 2.08 -37.21
CA SER A 166 4.98 0.87 -36.39
C SER A 166 6.09 0.65 -35.36
N PHE A 167 7.34 0.99 -35.69
CA PHE A 167 8.48 0.79 -34.81
C PHE A 167 8.44 1.73 -33.59
N VAL A 168 8.17 3.02 -33.80
CA VAL A 168 8.03 4.01 -32.72
C VAL A 168 6.88 3.65 -31.78
N VAL A 169 5.75 3.21 -32.33
CA VAL A 169 4.59 2.76 -31.55
C VAL A 169 4.96 1.53 -30.71
N LEU A 170 5.66 0.54 -31.29
CA LEU A 170 6.09 -0.67 -30.59
C LEU A 170 7.02 -0.36 -29.41
N MET A 171 7.96 0.57 -29.57
CA MET A 171 8.86 0.98 -28.49
C MET A 171 8.10 1.70 -27.37
N THR A 172 7.16 2.57 -27.72
CA THR A 172 6.31 3.27 -26.74
C THR A 172 5.46 2.27 -25.95
N LEU A 173 4.86 1.30 -26.64
CA LEU A 173 4.11 0.22 -25.99
C LEU A 173 4.99 -0.63 -25.08
N SER A 174 6.26 -0.84 -25.45
CA SER A 174 7.23 -1.58 -24.63
C SER A 174 7.53 -0.86 -23.32
N VAL A 175 7.69 0.48 -23.32
CA VAL A 175 7.80 1.29 -22.07
C VAL A 175 6.57 1.14 -21.20
N CYS A 176 5.38 1.31 -21.80
CA CYS A 176 4.11 1.17 -21.08
C CYS A 176 3.98 -0.22 -20.45
N PHE A 177 4.36 -1.27 -21.20
CA PHE A 177 4.33 -2.65 -20.73
C PHE A 177 5.29 -2.87 -19.55
N VAL A 178 6.56 -2.46 -19.67
CA VAL A 178 7.55 -2.61 -18.60
C VAL A 178 7.13 -1.85 -17.35
N SER A 179 6.62 -0.63 -17.49
CA SER A 179 6.13 0.18 -16.37
C SER A 179 4.93 -0.49 -15.67
N ALA A 180 3.91 -0.92 -16.42
CA ALA A 180 2.73 -1.59 -15.88
C ALA A 180 3.08 -2.94 -15.25
N PHE A 181 3.95 -3.73 -15.89
CA PHE A 181 4.44 -5.00 -15.39
C PHE A 181 5.18 -4.84 -14.06
N GLY A 182 6.05 -3.85 -13.96
CA GLY A 182 6.76 -3.52 -12.73
C GLY A 182 5.83 -3.16 -11.57
N VAL A 183 4.84 -2.29 -11.83
CA VAL A 183 3.79 -1.95 -10.86
C VAL A 183 3.05 -3.20 -10.39
N TYR A 184 2.66 -4.07 -11.32
CA TYR A 184 1.94 -5.31 -11.01
C TYR A 184 2.75 -6.27 -10.15
N ILE A 185 4.03 -6.49 -10.48
CA ILE A 185 4.91 -7.40 -9.73
C ILE A 185 5.18 -6.87 -8.31
N ILE A 186 5.44 -5.57 -8.16
CA ILE A 186 5.64 -4.96 -6.84
C ILE A 186 4.35 -5.04 -6.02
N PHE A 187 3.19 -4.76 -6.63
CA PHE A 187 1.90 -4.91 -5.97
C PHE A 187 1.64 -6.33 -5.47
N ARG A 188 2.02 -7.34 -6.26
CA ARG A 188 1.79 -8.76 -5.92
C ARG A 188 2.74 -9.29 -4.85
N THR A 189 3.98 -8.82 -4.84
CA THR A 189 5.03 -9.29 -3.92
C THR A 189 5.00 -8.54 -2.58
N ALA A 190 4.51 -7.30 -2.57
CA ALA A 190 4.40 -6.52 -1.34
C ALA A 190 3.39 -7.15 -0.35
N PRO A 191 3.79 -7.36 0.93
CA PRO A 191 2.89 -7.92 1.93
C PRO A 191 1.73 -6.96 2.22
N THR A 192 0.51 -7.51 2.28
CA THR A 192 -0.71 -6.73 2.52
C THR A 192 -0.98 -6.57 4.01
N GLU A 193 -0.83 -5.36 4.53
CA GLU A 193 -1.22 -5.02 5.90
C GLU A 193 -2.09 -3.77 5.95
N THR A 194 -3.12 -3.80 6.79
CA THR A 194 -3.94 -2.63 7.11
C THR A 194 -3.31 -1.89 8.29
N LEU A 195 -2.70 -0.73 8.03
CA LEU A 195 -2.13 0.12 9.10
C LEU A 195 -3.21 0.88 9.87
N ASN A 196 -4.22 1.39 9.17
CA ASN A 196 -5.19 2.34 9.74
C ASN A 196 -6.49 1.65 10.13
N TYR A 197 -6.96 1.90 11.35
CA TYR A 197 -8.28 1.49 11.84
C TYR A 197 -9.33 2.57 11.61
N ARG A 198 -10.59 2.18 11.31
CA ARG A 198 -11.69 3.13 11.15
C ARG A 198 -13.04 2.52 11.58
N ASN A 199 -13.58 2.92 12.72
CA ASN A 199 -14.96 2.59 13.11
C ASN A 199 -15.95 3.73 12.82
N ARG A 200 -15.66 4.98 13.24
CA ARG A 200 -16.58 6.13 13.01
C ARG A 200 -15.95 7.34 12.33
N GLN A 201 -15.05 8.07 12.99
CA GLN A 201 -14.58 9.40 12.50
C GLN A 201 -13.12 9.42 12.04
N GLY A 202 -12.29 8.44 12.45
CA GLY A 202 -10.86 8.38 12.14
C GLY A 202 -10.06 9.61 12.63
N PRO A 203 -8.72 9.57 12.50
CA PRO A 203 -7.86 10.70 12.87
C PRO A 203 -8.24 11.97 12.11
N LYS A 204 -8.15 13.14 12.78
CA LYS A 204 -8.43 14.44 12.15
C LYS A 204 -7.57 14.66 10.89
N ALA A 205 -6.27 14.37 10.95
CA ALA A 205 -5.34 14.54 9.84
C ALA A 205 -5.75 13.74 8.59
N LEU A 206 -6.14 12.47 8.77
CA LEU A 206 -6.60 11.63 7.66
C LEU A 206 -7.91 12.13 7.03
N ARG A 207 -8.81 12.71 7.82
CA ARG A 207 -10.03 13.35 7.30
C ARG A 207 -9.71 14.57 6.44
N TRP A 208 -8.79 15.42 6.92
CA TRP A 208 -8.31 16.57 6.14
C TRP A 208 -7.61 16.12 4.86
N ALA A 209 -6.73 15.11 4.92
CA ALA A 209 -6.08 14.55 3.73
C ALA A 209 -7.10 14.06 2.68
N LYS A 210 -8.15 13.34 3.11
CA LYS A 210 -9.24 12.90 2.22
C LYS A 210 -10.03 14.07 1.64
N ARG A 211 -10.40 15.03 2.48
CA ARG A 211 -11.16 16.21 2.03
C ARG A 211 -10.35 17.03 1.02
N SER A 212 -9.07 17.27 1.29
CA SER A 212 -8.16 17.94 0.35
C SER A 212 -8.01 17.15 -0.94
N PHE A 213 -7.89 15.82 -0.90
CA PHE A 213 -7.82 14.99 -2.10
C PHE A 213 -9.08 15.11 -2.97
N PHE A 214 -10.27 14.94 -2.38
CA PHE A 214 -11.53 15.01 -3.13
C PHE A 214 -11.88 16.42 -3.62
N MET A 215 -11.34 17.47 -3.00
CA MET A 215 -11.57 18.85 -3.43
C MET A 215 -10.55 19.30 -4.48
N LEU A 216 -9.25 19.06 -4.24
CA LEU A 216 -8.18 19.59 -5.07
C LEU A 216 -7.99 18.82 -6.37
N VAL A 217 -8.13 17.50 -6.36
CA VAL A 217 -7.81 16.65 -7.54
C VAL A 217 -8.79 16.88 -8.70
N PRO A 218 -10.13 16.87 -8.50
CA PRO A 218 -11.04 17.16 -9.60
C PRO A 218 -10.88 18.59 -10.12
N ALA A 219 -10.69 19.56 -9.21
CA ALA A 219 -10.46 20.95 -9.58
C ALA A 219 -9.18 21.12 -10.40
N SER A 220 -8.09 20.43 -10.04
CA SER A 220 -6.82 20.52 -10.76
C SER A 220 -6.85 19.84 -12.11
N VAL A 221 -7.67 18.81 -12.32
CA VAL A 221 -7.88 18.24 -13.66
C VAL A 221 -8.57 19.25 -14.56
N LEU A 222 -9.61 19.94 -14.09
CA LEU A 222 -10.31 20.96 -14.88
C LEU A 222 -9.41 22.16 -15.19
N ILE A 223 -8.74 22.72 -14.18
CA ILE A 223 -7.79 23.82 -14.34
C ILE A 223 -6.62 23.39 -15.22
N GLY A 224 -6.10 22.17 -15.01
CA GLY A 224 -4.99 21.62 -15.77
C GLY A 224 -5.34 21.46 -17.25
N VAL A 225 -6.55 20.98 -17.58
CA VAL A 225 -6.99 20.86 -18.99
C VAL A 225 -7.07 22.24 -19.63
N PHE A 226 -7.63 23.23 -18.93
CA PHE A 226 -7.63 24.61 -19.41
C PHE A 226 -6.21 25.15 -19.64
N LEU A 227 -5.29 24.92 -18.70
CA LEU A 227 -3.89 25.33 -18.86
C LEU A 227 -3.18 24.57 -19.97
N ALA A 228 -3.49 23.29 -20.20
CA ALA A 228 -2.92 22.49 -21.28
C ALA A 228 -3.26 23.06 -22.66
N PHE A 229 -4.52 23.48 -22.84
CA PHE A 229 -4.98 24.05 -24.10
C PHE A 229 -4.35 25.42 -24.40
N ASN A 230 -4.07 26.24 -23.37
CA ASN A 230 -3.54 27.59 -23.54
C ASN A 230 -2.00 27.65 -23.55
N TYR A 231 -1.34 26.87 -22.70
CA TYR A 231 0.10 26.97 -22.44
C TYR A 231 0.87 25.67 -22.70
N GLY A 232 0.19 24.58 -23.06
CA GLY A 232 0.79 23.28 -23.37
C GLY A 232 0.70 22.25 -22.24
N PHE A 233 0.88 20.97 -22.60
CA PHE A 233 0.72 19.82 -21.72
C PHE A 233 1.50 19.86 -20.39
N PRO A 234 2.73 20.42 -20.29
CA PRO A 234 3.45 20.43 -19.02
C PRO A 234 2.71 21.18 -17.89
N TRP A 235 1.90 22.19 -18.21
CA TRP A 235 1.14 22.94 -17.21
C TRP A 235 -0.01 22.12 -16.59
N PHE A 236 -0.56 21.15 -17.32
CA PHE A 236 -1.48 20.16 -16.75
C PHE A 236 -0.79 19.32 -15.67
N LEU A 237 0.45 18.88 -15.94
CA LEU A 237 1.22 18.08 -14.99
C LEU A 237 1.57 18.87 -13.72
N ILE A 238 1.88 20.18 -13.85
CA ILE A 238 2.08 21.06 -12.69
C ILE A 238 0.79 21.16 -11.86
N ALA A 239 -0.35 21.45 -12.50
CA ALA A 239 -1.62 21.59 -11.80
C ALA A 239 -1.99 20.33 -11.00
N VAL A 240 -1.85 19.15 -11.63
CA VAL A 240 -2.09 17.85 -10.98
C VAL A 240 -1.07 17.57 -9.86
N GLY A 241 0.22 17.82 -10.12
CA GLY A 241 1.30 17.61 -9.16
C GLY A 241 1.14 18.46 -7.89
N LEU A 242 0.83 19.75 -8.05
CA LEU A 242 0.56 20.66 -6.93
C LEU A 242 -0.69 20.26 -6.14
N ALA A 243 -1.74 19.77 -6.80
CA ALA A 243 -2.95 19.32 -6.13
C ALA A 243 -2.75 18.04 -5.31
N PHE A 244 -1.83 17.16 -5.74
CA PHE A 244 -1.47 15.95 -5.01
C PHE A 244 -0.57 16.20 -3.79
N ALA A 245 0.18 17.31 -3.75
CA ALA A 245 1.12 17.58 -2.68
C ALA A 245 0.45 17.72 -1.28
N PRO A 246 -0.59 18.57 -1.07
CA PRO A 246 -1.25 18.67 0.24
C PRO A 246 -1.83 17.35 0.79
N PRO A 247 -2.65 16.57 0.03
CA PRO A 247 -3.17 15.30 0.55
C PRO A 247 -2.07 14.25 0.76
N GLY A 248 -1.03 14.25 -0.08
CA GLY A 248 0.13 13.37 0.05
C GLY A 248 0.95 13.63 1.32
N LEU A 249 1.28 14.90 1.58
CA LEU A 249 2.03 15.31 2.78
C LEU A 249 1.25 15.02 4.06
N LEU A 250 -0.04 15.34 4.11
CA LEU A 250 -0.89 15.04 5.27
C LEU A 250 -0.98 13.54 5.54
N ALA A 251 -1.07 12.71 4.49
CA ALA A 251 -1.11 11.25 4.62
C ALA A 251 0.24 10.68 5.08
N TRP A 252 1.36 11.23 4.61
CA TRP A 252 2.71 10.84 5.04
C TRP A 252 2.94 11.16 6.53
N LEU A 253 2.59 12.36 6.97
CA LEU A 253 2.69 12.77 8.37
C LEU A 253 1.81 11.91 9.29
N ASP A 254 0.59 11.60 8.86
CA ASP A 254 -0.33 10.70 9.57
C ASP A 254 0.27 9.29 9.69
N SER A 255 0.85 8.75 8.60
CA SER A 255 1.51 7.45 8.59
C SER A 255 2.72 7.42 9.54
N ALA A 256 3.55 8.47 9.53
CA ALA A 256 4.70 8.58 10.43
C ALA A 256 4.27 8.62 11.91
N ARG A 257 3.17 9.32 12.22
CA ARG A 257 2.59 9.32 13.57
C ARG A 257 2.10 7.92 13.97
N VAL A 258 1.39 7.21 13.09
CA VAL A 258 0.91 5.85 13.36
C VAL A 258 2.08 4.90 13.63
N ASN A 259 3.17 5.00 12.87
CA ASN A 259 4.36 4.18 13.09
C ASN A 259 4.99 4.41 14.48
N LYS A 260 5.04 5.67 14.96
CA LYS A 260 5.52 5.99 16.33
C LYS A 260 4.60 5.40 17.40
N VAL A 261 3.30 5.55 17.21
CA VAL A 261 2.28 4.94 18.08
C VAL A 261 2.46 3.42 18.16
N ASP A 262 2.65 2.76 17.02
CA ASP A 262 2.77 1.30 16.94
C ASP A 262 3.96 0.76 17.75
N GLN A 263 5.08 1.49 17.80
CA GLN A 263 6.25 1.14 18.61
C GLN A 263 5.95 1.16 20.12
N GLU A 264 5.01 2.01 20.55
CA GLU A 264 4.64 2.15 21.96
C GLU A 264 3.49 1.20 22.39
N VAL A 265 2.83 0.50 21.45
CA VAL A 265 1.70 -0.42 21.75
C VAL A 265 2.13 -1.56 22.67
N ALA A 266 3.20 -2.26 22.31
CA ALA A 266 3.69 -3.40 23.08
C ALA A 266 4.09 -3.03 24.52
N PRO A 267 4.95 -2.02 24.76
CA PRO A 267 5.32 -1.64 26.12
C PRO A 267 4.12 -1.11 26.93
N PHE A 268 3.19 -0.39 26.30
CA PHE A 268 1.95 0.06 26.96
C PHE A 268 1.13 -1.12 27.48
N ILE A 269 0.85 -2.11 26.62
CA ILE A 269 0.01 -3.27 26.97
C ILE A 269 0.69 -4.15 28.00
N ARG A 270 2.01 -4.37 27.87
CA ARG A 270 2.79 -5.14 28.83
C ARG A 270 2.83 -4.47 30.21
N SER A 271 3.07 -3.15 30.24
CA SER A 271 3.04 -2.37 31.49
C SER A 271 1.65 -2.40 32.14
N LEU A 272 0.58 -2.20 31.36
CA LEU A 272 -0.78 -2.25 31.87
C LEU A 272 -1.13 -3.63 32.42
N GLY A 273 -0.79 -4.72 31.72
CA GLY A 273 -0.98 -6.09 32.20
C GLY A 273 -0.28 -6.34 33.54
N ASN A 274 1.02 -6.03 33.62
CA ASN A 274 1.83 -6.23 34.83
C ASN A 274 1.33 -5.41 36.02
N VAL A 275 1.00 -4.13 35.81
CA VAL A 275 0.48 -3.25 36.87
C VAL A 275 -0.91 -3.71 37.33
N THR A 276 -1.75 -4.19 36.41
CA THR A 276 -3.08 -4.72 36.75
C THR A 276 -2.97 -5.98 37.60
N ALA A 277 -2.11 -6.92 37.19
CA ALA A 277 -1.87 -8.16 37.94
C ALA A 277 -1.26 -7.86 39.32
N ALA A 278 -0.26 -6.98 39.40
CA ALA A 278 0.42 -6.65 40.66
C ALA A 278 -0.49 -5.92 41.66
N LEU A 279 -1.37 -5.03 41.19
CA LEU A 279 -2.30 -4.30 42.05
C LEU A 279 -3.57 -5.10 42.38
N GLY A 280 -3.90 -6.14 41.62
CA GLY A 280 -5.16 -6.87 41.75
C GLY A 280 -6.39 -5.97 41.54
N THR A 281 -6.27 -4.93 40.72
CA THR A 281 -7.33 -3.93 40.48
C THR A 281 -7.89 -4.03 39.07
N THR A 282 -8.94 -3.25 38.77
CA THR A 282 -9.49 -3.17 37.41
C THR A 282 -8.53 -2.43 36.47
N LEU A 283 -8.63 -2.72 35.17
CA LEU A 283 -7.86 -2.03 34.12
C LEU A 283 -7.91 -0.49 34.23
N SER A 284 -9.09 0.04 34.59
CA SER A 284 -9.30 1.48 34.81
C SER A 284 -8.48 2.03 35.99
N GLY A 285 -8.40 1.27 37.09
CA GLY A 285 -7.61 1.64 38.26
C GLY A 285 -6.10 1.58 37.98
N SER A 286 -5.66 0.55 37.28
CA SER A 286 -4.26 0.33 36.92
C SER A 286 -3.74 1.36 35.93
N LEU A 287 -4.58 1.79 34.97
CA LEU A 287 -4.21 2.81 33.99
C LEU A 287 -3.72 4.10 34.64
N ALA A 288 -4.29 4.49 35.79
CA ALA A 288 -3.88 5.70 36.53
C ALA A 288 -2.46 5.61 37.10
N LYS A 289 -1.96 4.39 37.34
CA LYS A 289 -0.70 4.09 38.01
C LYS A 289 0.46 3.80 37.06
N ILE A 290 0.20 3.68 35.76
CA ILE A 290 1.24 3.51 34.74
C ILE A 290 2.05 4.80 34.58
N ASP A 291 3.37 4.66 34.50
CA ASP A 291 4.26 5.76 34.12
C ASP A 291 4.10 6.10 32.64
N ARG A 292 3.34 7.17 32.39
CA ARG A 292 3.04 7.67 31.05
C ARG A 292 4.21 8.39 30.40
N ARG A 293 5.22 8.82 31.17
CA ARG A 293 6.37 9.54 30.62
C ARG A 293 7.17 8.66 29.66
N SER A 294 7.10 7.34 29.85
CA SER A 294 7.69 6.34 28.94
C SER A 294 6.93 6.16 27.61
N LEU A 295 5.71 6.70 27.50
CA LEU A 295 4.79 6.52 26.36
C LEU A 295 4.51 7.86 25.68
N GLY A 296 5.56 8.54 25.22
CA GLY A 296 5.48 9.93 24.78
C GLY A 296 4.42 10.21 23.71
N THR A 297 4.27 9.33 22.71
CA THR A 297 3.27 9.52 21.63
C THR A 297 1.86 9.13 22.07
N LEU A 298 1.74 8.09 22.91
CA LEU A 298 0.47 7.57 23.41
C LEU A 298 -0.10 8.34 24.60
N GLU A 299 0.72 9.04 25.37
CA GLU A 299 0.34 9.79 26.57
C GLU A 299 -0.95 10.62 26.41
N PRO A 300 -1.09 11.49 25.39
CA PRO A 300 -2.31 12.30 25.27
C PRO A 300 -3.57 11.46 25.03
N TYR A 301 -3.45 10.31 24.35
CA TYR A 301 -4.57 9.39 24.13
C TYR A 301 -4.92 8.64 25.41
N ILE A 302 -3.91 8.17 26.15
CA ILE A 302 -4.08 7.49 27.44
C ILE A 302 -4.73 8.44 28.46
N ARG A 303 -4.32 9.71 28.50
CA ARG A 303 -4.92 10.72 29.38
C ARG A 303 -6.42 10.90 29.10
N ARG A 304 -6.83 10.98 27.82
CA ARG A 304 -8.25 11.07 27.46
C ARG A 304 -9.03 9.81 27.81
N LEU A 305 -8.44 8.63 27.60
CA LEU A 305 -9.04 7.36 28.01
C LEU A 305 -9.28 7.33 29.53
N GLN A 306 -8.31 7.72 30.33
CA GLN A 306 -8.47 7.79 31.78
C GLN A 306 -9.54 8.76 32.23
N VAL A 307 -9.61 9.95 31.62
CA VAL A 307 -10.67 10.93 31.94
C VAL A 307 -12.04 10.30 31.70
N ARG A 308 -12.24 9.62 30.55
CA ARG A 308 -13.51 8.93 30.25
C ARG A 308 -13.86 7.85 31.26
N LEU A 309 -12.89 7.01 31.62
CA LEU A 309 -13.06 5.94 32.61
C LEU A 309 -13.36 6.50 34.02
N LYS A 310 -12.72 7.61 34.41
CA LYS A 310 -13.00 8.32 35.67
C LYS A 310 -14.37 8.99 35.68
N SER A 311 -14.83 9.50 34.54
CA SER A 311 -16.15 10.11 34.37
C SER A 311 -17.31 9.10 34.32
N LYS A 312 -17.09 7.85 34.74
CA LYS A 312 -18.09 6.75 34.76
C LYS A 312 -18.72 6.45 33.40
N ILE A 313 -18.04 6.78 32.29
CA ILE A 313 -18.46 6.33 30.96
C ILE A 313 -18.16 4.82 30.88
N SER A 314 -19.06 4.05 30.26
CA SER A 314 -18.92 2.59 30.10
C SER A 314 -17.52 2.24 29.57
N PRO A 315 -16.81 1.25 30.17
CA PRO A 315 -15.47 0.86 29.74
C PRO A 315 -15.39 0.51 28.25
N GLU A 316 -16.38 -0.20 27.69
CA GLU A 316 -16.37 -0.60 26.29
C GLU A 316 -16.34 0.62 25.36
N LYS A 317 -17.25 1.58 25.56
CA LYS A 317 -17.30 2.83 24.78
C LYS A 317 -16.02 3.66 24.94
N SER A 318 -15.42 3.65 26.14
CA SER A 318 -14.20 4.39 26.41
C SER A 318 -13.00 3.82 25.65
N TRP A 319 -12.86 2.48 25.64
CA TRP A 319 -11.85 1.78 24.86
C TRP A 319 -12.07 1.90 23.36
N ASP A 320 -13.33 1.86 22.88
CA ASP A 320 -13.64 2.06 21.47
C ASP A 320 -13.31 3.49 21.01
N ALA A 321 -13.65 4.50 21.82
CA ALA A 321 -13.26 5.88 21.55
C ALA A 321 -11.73 6.05 21.53
N PHE A 322 -11.00 5.38 22.43
CA PHE A 322 -9.53 5.37 22.43
C PHE A 322 -8.96 4.76 21.14
N ARG A 323 -9.45 3.58 20.74
CA ARG A 323 -9.03 2.91 19.49
C ARG A 323 -9.29 3.78 18.26
N ASP A 324 -10.44 4.44 18.21
CA ASP A 324 -10.81 5.35 17.13
C ASP A 324 -9.94 6.62 17.09
N GLU A 325 -9.57 7.17 18.24
CA GLU A 325 -8.71 8.35 18.34
C GLU A 325 -7.26 8.05 17.93
N VAL A 326 -6.74 6.90 18.34
CA VAL A 326 -5.38 6.46 18.00
C VAL A 326 -5.28 6.14 16.50
N GLY A 327 -6.30 5.49 15.94
CA GLY A 327 -6.41 5.22 14.50
C GLY A 327 -5.46 4.15 13.96
N SER A 328 -4.73 3.44 14.84
CA SER A 328 -3.90 2.29 14.46
C SER A 328 -4.71 0.99 14.53
N GLN A 329 -4.63 0.17 13.47
CA GLN A 329 -5.19 -1.17 13.46
C GLN A 329 -4.48 -2.10 14.43
N LEU A 330 -3.18 -1.91 14.63
CA LEU A 330 -2.40 -2.70 15.57
C LEU A 330 -2.91 -2.44 16.99
N MET A 331 -3.03 -1.17 17.36
CA MET A 331 -3.62 -0.78 18.66
C MET A 331 -5.02 -1.38 18.85
N ASN A 332 -5.88 -1.32 17.83
CA ASN A 332 -7.22 -1.91 17.91
C ASN A 332 -7.18 -3.43 18.15
N ARG A 333 -6.41 -4.19 17.36
CA ARG A 333 -6.31 -5.65 17.51
C ARG A 333 -5.74 -6.01 18.88
N THR A 334 -4.63 -5.40 19.26
CA THR A 334 -3.94 -5.69 20.53
C THR A 334 -4.80 -5.33 21.74
N THR A 335 -5.43 -4.15 21.77
CA THR A 335 -6.28 -3.76 22.90
C THR A 335 -7.57 -4.57 22.98
N ARG A 336 -8.09 -5.10 21.88
CA ARG A 336 -9.23 -6.05 21.92
C ARG A 336 -8.81 -7.38 22.54
N MET A 337 -7.68 -7.95 22.10
CA MET A 337 -7.10 -9.16 22.72
C MET A 337 -6.93 -9.00 24.23
N PHE A 338 -6.39 -7.84 24.64
CA PHE A 338 -6.12 -7.57 26.04
C PHE A 338 -7.39 -7.32 26.88
N VAL A 339 -8.24 -6.39 26.46
CA VAL A 339 -9.44 -6.01 27.23
C VAL A 339 -10.44 -7.17 27.31
N ASP A 340 -10.67 -7.87 26.19
CA ASP A 340 -11.62 -8.99 26.17
C ASP A 340 -11.07 -10.20 26.95
N GLY A 341 -9.76 -10.49 26.83
CA GLY A 341 -9.12 -11.59 27.57
C GLY A 341 -9.19 -11.38 29.08
N VAL A 342 -8.90 -10.17 29.56
CA VAL A 342 -9.03 -9.83 30.99
C VAL A 342 -10.49 -9.83 31.44
N ALA A 343 -11.42 -9.34 30.61
CA ALA A 343 -12.84 -9.33 30.92
C ALA A 343 -13.44 -10.74 31.05
N LEU A 344 -12.86 -11.74 30.37
CA LEU A 344 -13.23 -13.15 30.49
C LEU A 344 -12.52 -13.89 31.64
N GLY A 345 -11.83 -13.18 32.53
CA GLY A 345 -11.16 -13.76 33.69
C GLY A 345 -9.74 -14.24 33.43
N GLY A 346 -9.16 -13.94 32.27
CA GLY A 346 -7.76 -14.22 31.98
C GLY A 346 -6.81 -13.40 32.87
N PRO A 347 -5.71 -13.98 33.37
CA PRO A 347 -4.75 -13.26 34.20
C PRO A 347 -4.09 -12.11 33.41
N PRO A 348 -4.16 -10.84 33.89
CA PRO A 348 -3.77 -9.66 33.10
C PRO A 348 -2.32 -9.64 32.62
N ASP A 349 -1.39 -10.21 33.39
CA ASP A 349 0.01 -10.36 33.03
C ASP A 349 0.19 -11.33 31.85
N ARG A 350 -0.48 -12.49 31.85
CA ARG A 350 -0.39 -13.46 30.74
C ARG A 350 -1.10 -12.97 29.48
N VAL A 351 -2.32 -12.43 29.60
CA VAL A 351 -3.04 -11.84 28.46
C VAL A 351 -2.25 -10.66 27.90
N GLY A 352 -1.70 -9.82 28.79
CA GLY A 352 -0.82 -8.71 28.43
C GLY A 352 0.43 -9.18 27.70
N ALA A 353 1.05 -10.29 28.13
CA ALA A 353 2.20 -10.88 27.45
C ALA A 353 1.88 -11.29 26.01
N ILE A 354 0.82 -12.09 25.80
CA ILE A 354 0.39 -12.56 24.46
C ILE A 354 0.09 -11.37 23.54
N ALA A 355 -0.69 -10.39 24.03
CA ALA A 355 -1.06 -9.23 23.25
C ALA A 355 0.15 -8.32 22.94
N SER A 356 1.05 -8.14 23.92
CA SER A 356 2.28 -7.33 23.74
C SER A 356 3.25 -7.96 22.76
N GLU A 357 3.39 -9.29 22.77
CA GLU A 357 4.26 -10.02 21.86
C GLU A 357 3.77 -9.88 20.43
N TYR A 358 2.47 -10.14 20.19
CA TYR A 358 1.84 -9.89 18.88
C TYR A 358 2.03 -8.44 18.38
N ALA A 359 1.92 -7.46 19.28
CA ALA A 359 2.16 -6.05 18.94
C ALA A 359 3.63 -5.79 18.56
N MET A 360 4.56 -6.36 19.32
CA MET A 360 5.99 -6.19 19.10
C MET A 360 6.42 -6.77 17.76
N ASP A 361 5.98 -7.99 17.41
CA ASP A 361 6.36 -8.58 16.11
C ASP A 361 5.75 -7.82 14.95
N SER A 362 4.49 -7.40 15.08
CA SER A 362 3.83 -6.59 14.05
C SER A 362 4.58 -5.28 13.82
N ALA A 363 4.99 -4.59 14.89
CA ALA A 363 5.79 -3.37 14.81
C ALA A 363 7.18 -3.64 14.19
N MET A 364 7.84 -4.75 14.57
CA MET A 364 9.14 -5.15 14.03
C MET A 364 9.07 -5.51 12.54
N MET A 365 8.03 -6.24 12.11
CA MET A 365 7.77 -6.55 10.70
C MET A 365 7.57 -5.28 9.87
N ARG A 366 6.83 -4.29 10.40
CA ARG A 366 6.66 -2.98 9.76
C ARG A 366 7.97 -2.20 9.67
N ALA A 367 8.75 -2.17 10.75
CA ALA A 367 10.06 -1.51 10.76
C ALA A 367 11.00 -2.13 9.70
N ARG A 368 11.06 -3.46 9.63
CA ARG A 368 11.87 -4.18 8.63
C ARG A 368 11.39 -3.94 7.20
N ARG A 369 10.08 -3.81 6.98
CA ARG A 369 9.55 -3.44 5.66
C ARG A 369 10.08 -2.08 5.21
N VAL A 370 10.08 -1.09 6.10
CA VAL A 370 10.62 0.24 5.78
C VAL A 370 12.09 0.13 5.41
N VAL A 371 12.89 -0.66 6.15
CA VAL A 371 14.31 -0.88 5.84
C VAL A 371 14.52 -1.54 4.47
N SER A 372 13.73 -2.56 4.11
CA SER A 372 13.86 -3.23 2.80
C SER A 372 13.30 -2.42 1.63
N ALA A 373 12.21 -1.67 1.82
CA ALA A 373 11.50 -1.01 0.72
C ALA A 373 11.88 0.46 0.51
N ALA A 374 12.38 1.16 1.53
CA ALA A 374 12.72 2.58 1.44
C ALA A 374 13.85 2.89 0.43
N PRO A 375 14.94 2.10 0.34
CA PRO A 375 16.00 2.37 -0.64
C PRO A 375 15.44 2.41 -2.06
N PHE A 376 14.68 1.39 -2.47
CA PHE A 376 14.00 1.35 -3.75
C PHE A 376 13.04 2.54 -3.97
N ALA A 377 12.20 2.83 -2.97
CA ALA A 377 11.21 3.90 -3.06
C ALA A 377 11.86 5.28 -3.29
N PHE A 378 12.98 5.57 -2.61
CA PHE A 378 13.69 6.84 -2.75
C PHE A 378 14.60 6.87 -3.99
N LEU A 379 15.23 5.75 -4.37
CA LEU A 379 16.01 5.65 -5.61
C LEU A 379 15.18 5.88 -6.87
N THR A 380 13.87 5.54 -6.83
CA THR A 380 12.95 5.79 -7.93
C THR A 380 12.85 7.29 -8.30
N ILE A 381 13.07 8.20 -7.34
CA ILE A 381 12.95 9.66 -7.53
C ILE A 381 14.04 10.21 -8.49
N PRO A 382 15.36 10.11 -8.17
CA PRO A 382 16.40 10.60 -9.08
C PRO A 382 16.41 9.82 -10.40
N LEU A 383 16.09 8.52 -10.36
CA LEU A 383 15.99 7.72 -11.57
C LEU A 383 14.90 8.25 -12.50
N HIS A 384 13.71 8.54 -11.97
CA HIS A 384 12.61 9.10 -12.74
C HIS A 384 12.98 10.45 -13.35
N PHE A 385 13.62 11.34 -12.58
CA PHE A 385 14.11 12.62 -13.08
C PHE A 385 15.08 12.44 -14.26
N ALA A 386 16.09 11.57 -14.11
CA ALA A 386 17.08 11.31 -15.15
C ALA A 386 16.45 10.69 -16.40
N MET A 387 15.59 9.67 -16.27
CA MET A 387 15.00 8.98 -17.42
C MET A 387 14.01 9.86 -18.19
N THR A 388 13.14 10.59 -17.47
CA THR A 388 12.21 11.52 -18.13
C THR A 388 12.95 12.68 -18.77
N GLY A 389 14.01 13.18 -18.11
CA GLY A 389 14.86 14.23 -18.66
C GLY A 389 15.58 13.80 -19.93
N LEU A 390 16.19 12.61 -19.92
CA LEU A 390 16.84 12.03 -21.08
C LEU A 390 15.87 11.84 -22.26
N MET A 391 14.66 11.34 -22.00
CA MET A 391 13.65 11.13 -23.04
C MET A 391 13.20 12.44 -23.69
N VAL A 392 12.98 13.49 -22.88
CA VAL A 392 12.67 14.83 -23.38
C VAL A 392 13.86 15.41 -24.15
N PHE A 393 15.07 15.29 -23.63
CA PHE A 393 16.27 15.81 -24.28
C PHE A 393 16.49 15.20 -25.66
N VAL A 394 16.29 13.88 -25.79
CA VAL A 394 16.40 13.19 -27.08
C VAL A 394 15.31 13.64 -28.03
N LEU A 395 14.07 13.83 -27.57
CA LEU A 395 13.01 14.42 -28.41
C LEU A 395 13.40 15.80 -28.95
N GLU A 396 14.06 16.65 -28.15
CA GLU A 396 14.51 17.97 -28.59
C GLU A 396 15.67 17.89 -29.59
N ILE A 397 16.59 16.92 -29.44
CA ILE A 397 17.60 16.62 -30.47
C ILE A 397 16.93 16.27 -31.80
N MET A 398 15.90 15.41 -31.77
CA MET A 398 15.17 15.00 -32.96
C MET A 398 14.50 16.19 -33.66
N LYS A 399 13.86 17.08 -32.88
CA LYS A 399 13.24 18.30 -33.41
C LYS A 399 14.28 19.24 -34.03
N ALA A 400 15.38 19.50 -33.33
CA ALA A 400 16.44 20.38 -33.83
C ALA A 400 17.08 19.85 -35.11
N PHE A 401 17.37 18.55 -35.18
CA PHE A 401 17.90 17.92 -36.39
C PHE A 401 16.90 17.98 -37.55
N ASN A 402 15.61 17.72 -37.31
CA ASN A 402 14.57 17.82 -38.35
C ASN A 402 14.47 19.24 -38.93
N VAL A 403 14.59 20.28 -38.09
CA VAL A 403 14.66 21.68 -38.54
C VAL A 403 15.90 21.91 -39.41
N ARG A 404 17.07 21.43 -39.00
CA ARG A 404 18.33 21.57 -39.77
C ARG A 404 18.28 20.85 -41.12
N ILE A 405 17.67 19.66 -41.19
CA ILE A 405 17.44 18.95 -42.46
C ILE A 405 16.50 19.74 -43.37
N GLY A 406 15.43 20.31 -42.83
CA GLY A 406 14.52 21.16 -43.60
C GLY A 406 15.23 22.37 -44.22
N LEU A 407 16.09 23.05 -43.44
CA LEU A 407 16.91 24.16 -43.94
C LEU A 407 17.95 23.70 -44.99
N ALA A 408 18.61 22.58 -44.77
CA ALA A 408 19.61 22.05 -45.71
C ALA A 408 18.99 21.65 -47.06
N VAL A 409 17.77 21.11 -47.06
CA VAL A 409 17.05 20.81 -48.31
C VAL A 409 16.73 22.09 -49.09
N LEU A 410 16.28 23.15 -48.42
CA LEU A 410 16.02 24.45 -49.04
C LEU A 410 17.29 25.09 -49.62
N ASP A 411 18.41 25.04 -48.89
CA ASP A 411 19.71 25.54 -49.37
C ASP A 411 20.24 24.73 -50.57
N LEU A 412 20.02 23.42 -50.59
CA LEU A 412 20.36 22.57 -51.74
C LEU A 412 19.47 22.88 -52.94
N GLU A 413 18.19 23.17 -52.73
CA GLU A 413 17.26 23.63 -53.77
C GLU A 413 17.70 24.95 -54.40
N SER A 414 18.14 25.93 -53.60
CA SER A 414 18.60 27.22 -54.13
C SER A 414 19.92 27.13 -54.91
N ASN A 415 20.80 26.17 -54.58
CA ASN A 415 22.17 26.14 -55.10
C ASN A 415 22.44 25.10 -56.21
N SER A 416 21.58 24.08 -56.40
CA SER A 416 21.96 22.90 -57.23
C SER A 416 21.32 22.80 -58.62
N GLY A 417 20.64 23.84 -59.12
CA GLY A 417 20.12 23.85 -60.50
C GLY A 417 19.15 22.70 -60.83
N GLY A 418 18.58 22.05 -59.80
CA GLY A 418 17.54 21.02 -59.92
C GLY A 418 17.99 19.58 -60.20
N ALA A 419 19.24 19.32 -60.63
CA ALA A 419 19.62 17.99 -61.13
C ALA A 419 20.12 16.98 -60.08
N GLY A 420 20.64 17.44 -58.93
CA GLY A 420 21.21 16.57 -57.87
C GLY A 420 20.26 16.25 -56.71
N ILE A 421 19.13 16.96 -56.59
CA ILE A 421 18.26 16.96 -55.41
C ILE A 421 17.42 15.69 -55.31
N GLY A 422 16.95 15.18 -56.45
CA GLY A 422 16.05 14.02 -56.48
C GLY A 422 16.65 12.76 -55.85
N ALA A 423 17.97 12.56 -55.96
CA ALA A 423 18.64 11.40 -55.37
C ALA A 423 18.94 11.61 -53.87
N ALA A 424 19.38 12.80 -53.45
CA ALA A 424 19.66 13.10 -52.04
C ALA A 424 18.38 13.12 -51.18
N ALA A 425 17.28 13.66 -51.71
CA ALA A 425 15.98 13.69 -51.03
C ALA A 425 15.34 12.30 -50.84
N THR A 426 15.82 11.27 -51.55
CA THR A 426 15.36 9.88 -51.37
C THR A 426 16.07 9.15 -50.24
N LEU A 427 17.17 9.69 -49.70
CA LEU A 427 17.84 9.08 -48.55
C LEU A 427 17.00 9.33 -47.28
N PRO A 428 16.76 8.29 -46.45
CA PRO A 428 15.92 8.41 -45.26
C PRO A 428 16.32 9.54 -44.29
N VAL A 429 17.61 9.86 -44.21
CA VAL A 429 18.13 10.93 -43.34
C VAL A 429 17.67 12.33 -43.75
N PHE A 430 17.32 12.53 -45.02
CA PHE A 430 16.82 13.80 -45.55
C PHE A 430 15.28 13.86 -45.63
N GLN A 431 14.59 12.78 -45.24
CA GLN A 431 13.13 12.79 -45.17
C GLN A 431 12.66 13.46 -43.87
N GLN A 432 11.67 14.35 -44.00
CA GLN A 432 11.04 14.96 -42.83
C GLN A 432 10.28 13.89 -42.04
N GLN A 433 10.68 13.76 -40.77
CA GLN A 433 10.02 12.85 -39.82
C GLN A 433 8.71 13.46 -39.30
N ASP A 434 7.75 12.59 -38.96
CA ASP A 434 6.52 12.99 -38.27
C ASP A 434 6.83 13.35 -36.80
N LEU A 435 7.21 14.62 -36.59
CA LEU A 435 7.49 15.18 -35.27
C LEU A 435 6.26 15.14 -34.34
N GLY A 436 5.05 15.19 -34.90
CA GLY A 436 3.81 15.12 -34.14
C GLY A 436 3.62 13.74 -33.51
N LEU A 437 3.83 12.68 -34.29
CA LEU A 437 3.83 11.31 -33.78
C LEU A 437 4.90 11.10 -32.70
N LEU A 438 6.14 11.52 -32.96
CA LEU A 438 7.26 11.36 -32.01
C LEU A 438 6.95 12.06 -30.68
N SER A 439 6.50 13.33 -30.74
CA SER A 439 6.16 14.10 -29.54
C SER A 439 5.01 13.46 -28.75
N ASN A 440 3.96 12.99 -29.44
CA ASN A 440 2.83 12.32 -28.79
C ASN A 440 3.24 11.00 -28.14
N MET A 441 4.03 10.19 -28.82
CA MET A 441 4.52 8.90 -28.32
C MET A 441 5.47 9.07 -27.12
N THR A 442 6.39 10.04 -27.18
CA THR A 442 7.24 10.41 -26.03
C THR A 442 6.39 10.87 -24.85
N THR A 443 5.36 11.68 -25.08
CA THR A 443 4.44 12.13 -24.01
C THR A 443 3.70 10.95 -23.37
N VAL A 444 3.23 9.98 -24.16
CA VAL A 444 2.60 8.75 -23.66
C VAL A 444 3.59 7.92 -22.83
N ALA A 445 4.82 7.74 -23.31
CA ALA A 445 5.87 7.02 -22.58
C ALA A 445 6.18 7.69 -21.23
N LEU A 446 6.37 9.02 -21.23
CA LEU A 446 6.57 9.82 -20.02
C LEU A 446 5.42 9.61 -19.04
N MET A 447 4.18 9.76 -19.48
CA MET A 447 3.00 9.56 -18.63
C MET A 447 2.92 8.17 -18.02
N SER A 448 3.25 7.12 -18.80
CA SER A 448 3.29 5.75 -18.29
C SER A 448 4.29 5.61 -17.14
N MET A 449 5.49 6.18 -17.30
CA MET A 449 6.55 6.14 -16.30
C MET A 449 6.21 7.00 -15.08
N THR A 450 5.60 8.17 -15.27
CA THR A 450 5.13 9.04 -14.17
C THR A 450 4.11 8.33 -13.31
N ILE A 451 3.11 7.70 -13.92
CA ILE A 451 2.08 6.94 -13.19
C ILE A 451 2.69 5.71 -12.51
N GLY A 452 3.53 4.95 -13.23
CA GLY A 452 4.19 3.77 -12.67
C GLY A 452 5.07 4.10 -11.48
N ASN A 453 5.92 5.11 -11.60
CA ASN A 453 6.85 5.55 -10.55
C ASN A 453 6.16 6.30 -9.40
N ALA A 454 4.91 6.75 -9.56
CA ALA A 454 4.08 7.20 -8.45
C ALA A 454 3.50 6.03 -7.64
N LEU A 455 3.17 4.93 -8.31
CA LEU A 455 2.51 3.76 -7.71
C LEU A 455 3.49 2.80 -7.04
N THR A 456 4.64 2.51 -7.67
CA THR A 456 5.60 1.50 -7.19
C THR A 456 6.13 1.79 -5.78
N PRO A 457 6.57 3.03 -5.42
CA PRO A 457 7.11 3.28 -4.08
C PRO A 457 6.05 3.11 -3.00
N LYS A 458 4.80 3.50 -3.30
CA LYS A 458 3.68 3.31 -2.37
C LYS A 458 3.37 1.83 -2.16
N PHE A 459 3.37 1.01 -3.20
CA PHE A 459 3.10 -0.42 -3.03
C PHE A 459 4.22 -1.10 -2.23
N ALA A 460 5.48 -0.71 -2.46
CA ALA A 460 6.61 -1.20 -1.70
C ALA A 460 6.53 -0.82 -0.21
N LEU A 461 6.39 0.47 0.11
CA LEU A 461 6.32 0.98 1.49
C LEU A 461 5.01 0.62 2.22
N GLY A 462 3.92 0.48 1.47
CA GLY A 462 2.59 0.20 2.01
C GLY A 462 1.88 1.42 2.60
N GLY A 463 0.96 1.15 3.52
CA GLY A 463 0.17 2.18 4.20
C GLY A 463 -1.03 2.70 3.43
N HIS A 464 -1.47 3.91 3.77
CA HIS A 464 -2.74 4.44 3.25
C HIS A 464 -2.65 4.71 1.74
N PRO A 465 -3.72 4.47 0.95
CA PRO A 465 -3.72 4.75 -0.48
C PRO A 465 -3.32 6.19 -0.87
N LEU A 466 -3.61 7.16 0.00
CA LEU A 466 -3.22 8.56 -0.23
C LEU A 466 -1.71 8.81 -0.21
N ASN A 467 -0.88 7.89 0.30
CA ASN A 467 0.57 8.02 0.20
C ASN A 467 1.04 8.00 -1.26
N THR A 468 0.26 7.42 -2.19
CA THR A 468 0.52 7.53 -3.63
C THR A 468 0.49 8.98 -4.10
N ALA A 469 -0.32 9.85 -3.48
CA ALA A 469 -0.38 11.25 -3.86
C ALA A 469 0.94 11.98 -3.60
N LEU A 470 1.74 11.59 -2.59
CA LEU A 470 3.05 12.22 -2.37
C LEU A 470 4.03 11.89 -3.50
N PHE A 471 4.18 10.60 -3.83
CA PHE A 471 5.03 10.18 -4.94
C PHE A 471 4.49 10.66 -6.30
N GLY A 472 3.17 10.74 -6.45
CA GLY A 472 2.50 11.37 -7.59
C GLY A 472 2.88 12.85 -7.71
N ALA A 473 2.78 13.63 -6.64
CA ALA A 473 3.17 15.03 -6.66
C ALA A 473 4.62 15.21 -7.15
N ILE A 474 5.55 14.42 -6.61
CA ILE A 474 6.97 14.48 -6.98
C ILE A 474 7.17 14.11 -8.46
N THR A 475 6.66 12.97 -8.90
CA THR A 475 6.86 12.47 -10.28
C THR A 475 6.21 13.36 -11.33
N PHE A 476 4.98 13.83 -11.09
CA PHE A 476 4.29 14.77 -11.98
C PHE A 476 5.04 16.09 -12.10
N LEU A 477 5.51 16.66 -10.98
CA LEU A 477 6.29 17.91 -10.99
C LEU A 477 7.64 17.73 -11.68
N MET A 478 8.34 16.61 -11.47
CA MET A 478 9.60 16.31 -12.15
C MET A 478 9.42 16.16 -13.67
N THR A 479 8.40 15.44 -14.09
CA THR A 479 8.08 15.29 -15.52
C THR A 479 7.75 16.65 -16.14
N ALA A 480 6.93 17.46 -15.46
CA ALA A 480 6.58 18.80 -15.92
C ALA A 480 7.80 19.72 -16.02
N PHE A 481 8.65 19.71 -15.00
CA PHE A 481 9.89 20.47 -14.98
C PHE A 481 10.79 20.11 -16.16
N ASN A 482 11.00 18.81 -16.40
CA ASN A 482 11.81 18.35 -17.52
C ASN A 482 11.23 18.77 -18.87
N MET A 483 9.91 18.68 -19.05
CA MET A 483 9.25 19.11 -20.29
C MET A 483 9.25 20.63 -20.52
N LEU A 484 9.44 21.46 -19.49
CA LEU A 484 9.51 22.92 -19.63
C LEU A 484 10.95 23.43 -19.80
N ILE A 485 11.86 22.92 -18.98
CA ILE A 485 13.21 23.46 -18.89
C ILE A 485 14.12 22.90 -19.99
N ILE A 486 14.05 21.59 -20.26
CA ILE A 486 14.96 20.94 -21.21
C ILE A 486 14.84 21.49 -22.63
N PRO A 487 13.64 21.76 -23.19
CA PRO A 487 13.53 22.38 -24.52
C PRO A 487 14.26 23.71 -24.64
N SER A 488 14.19 24.56 -23.60
CA SER A 488 14.89 25.86 -23.61
C SER A 488 16.42 25.70 -23.62
N ILE A 489 16.94 24.77 -22.82
CA ILE A 489 18.38 24.45 -22.76
C ILE A 489 18.84 23.81 -24.08
N ALA A 490 18.09 22.83 -24.57
CA ALA A 490 18.41 22.12 -25.80
C ALA A 490 18.39 23.06 -27.02
N GLY A 491 17.43 23.98 -27.09
CA GLY A 491 17.37 25.01 -28.14
C GLY A 491 18.63 25.88 -28.17
N GLY A 492 19.07 26.40 -27.03
CA GLY A 492 20.28 27.22 -26.96
C GLY A 492 21.58 26.50 -27.31
N VAL A 493 21.63 25.16 -27.15
CA VAL A 493 22.82 24.36 -27.46
C VAL A 493 22.80 23.82 -28.90
N LEU A 494 21.64 23.38 -29.40
CA LEU A 494 21.51 22.66 -30.67
C LEU A 494 21.17 23.57 -31.85
N LEU A 495 20.53 24.72 -31.57
CA LEU A 495 20.20 25.75 -32.54
C LEU A 495 20.82 27.09 -32.10
N PRO A 496 22.16 27.20 -31.97
CA PRO A 496 22.77 28.50 -31.76
C PRO A 496 22.42 29.41 -32.96
N GLU A 497 22.03 30.65 -32.64
CA GLU A 497 21.74 31.72 -33.62
C GLU A 497 22.91 31.94 -34.59
#